data_AF-A0A3B9T327-F1
#
_entry.id   AF-A0A3B9T327-F1
#
_cell.length_a   1.000
_cell.length_b   1.000
_cell.length_c   1.000
_cell.angle_alpha   90.00
_cell.angle_beta   90.00
_cell.angle_gamma   90.00
#
_symmetry.space_group_name_H-M   'P 1'
#
loop_
_entity.id
_entity.type
_entity.pdbx_description
1 polymer ?
#
loop_
_entity_poly.entity_id
_entity_poly.type
_entity_poly.pdbx_seq_one_letter_code
_entity_poly.pdbx_strand_id
1 'polypeptide(L)'
;MKKFAVYRAETGYYCYRYCDTMEALGDSAYAKILKEDQLPVVLDGNGGYYRFSTQDPGFSEIVESESDDPLPVERMFFLNDPAFKLGWMSPDGDTYSCDYTGHAKCAEKLAKKFFPQAQFPERALGRAGWLKIIDSWNGTERQHRQFVYSLSGRLTQKQADKLFDLGLYGNEEVQAMIRDSEYMW
;
A
#
# COMPACT_ATOMS: atom_id res chain seq x y z
N MET A 1 2.82 16.18 -19.44
CA MET A 1 3.55 15.72 -18.25
C MET A 1 3.05 16.35 -16.97
N LYS A 2 2.66 15.51 -15.99
CA LYS A 2 2.21 15.92 -14.66
C LYS A 2 3.39 15.83 -13.68
N LYS A 3 3.41 16.70 -12.67
CA LYS A 3 4.39 16.66 -11.57
C LYS A 3 3.76 16.10 -10.31
N PHE A 4 4.56 15.38 -9.53
CA PHE A 4 4.13 14.79 -8.26
C PHE A 4 5.18 15.02 -7.19
N ALA A 5 4.76 15.49 -6.03
CA ALA A 5 5.60 15.55 -4.84
C ALA A 5 5.55 14.20 -4.13
N VAL A 6 6.72 13.59 -3.94
CA VAL A 6 6.90 12.28 -3.31
C VAL A 6 7.31 12.47 -1.86
N TYR A 7 6.68 11.71 -0.99
CA TYR A 7 6.92 11.71 0.44
C TYR A 7 7.17 10.29 0.93
N ARG A 8 8.04 10.17 1.93
CA ARG A 8 8.39 8.92 2.60
C ARG A 8 7.55 8.72 3.85
N ALA A 9 6.92 7.56 3.93
CA ALA A 9 6.34 7.00 5.15
C ALA A 9 7.23 5.87 5.70
N GLU A 10 6.82 5.31 6.84
CA GLU A 10 7.48 4.13 7.43
C GLU A 10 7.39 2.90 6.52
N THR A 11 6.26 2.69 5.84
CA THR A 11 6.00 1.46 5.06
C THR A 11 6.19 1.62 3.55
N GLY A 12 6.60 2.80 3.08
CA GLY A 12 6.70 3.08 1.64
C GLY A 12 6.76 4.56 1.28
N TYR A 13 6.56 4.87 0.00
CA TYR A 13 6.41 6.23 -0.49
C TYR A 13 4.99 6.50 -1.00
N TYR A 14 4.51 7.71 -0.79
CA TYR A 14 3.28 8.21 -1.39
C TYR A 14 3.55 9.48 -2.18
N CYS A 15 2.67 9.81 -3.10
CA CYS A 15 2.80 11.01 -3.91
C CYS A 15 1.49 11.76 -4.02
N TYR A 16 1.62 13.08 -4.13
CA TYR A 16 0.51 13.99 -4.38
C TYR A 16 0.80 14.81 -5.63
N ARG A 17 -0.26 15.18 -6.35
CA ARG A 17 -0.10 16.00 -7.55
C ARG A 17 0.47 17.36 -7.15
N TYR A 18 1.59 17.74 -7.74
CA TYR A 18 2.30 18.99 -7.50
C TYR A 18 1.97 19.98 -8.61
N CYS A 19 1.57 21.19 -8.22
CA CYS A 19 1.20 22.26 -9.13
C CYS A 19 2.01 23.51 -8.76
N ASP A 20 2.95 23.87 -9.62
CA ASP A 20 3.79 25.06 -9.51
C ASP A 20 3.43 26.19 -10.48
N THR A 21 2.48 25.95 -11.38
CA THR A 21 1.93 26.97 -12.27
C THR A 21 0.41 26.89 -12.31
N MET A 22 -0.24 27.97 -12.75
CA MET A 22 -1.70 27.99 -12.94
C MET A 22 -2.12 27.01 -14.04
N GLU A 23 -1.32 26.84 -15.10
CA GLU A 23 -1.59 25.85 -16.15
C GLU A 23 -1.60 24.42 -15.61
N ALA A 24 -0.74 24.10 -14.64
CA ALA A 24 -0.68 22.78 -14.03
C ALA A 24 -1.96 22.41 -13.26
N LEU A 25 -2.77 23.41 -12.84
CA LEU A 25 -4.08 23.21 -12.24
C LEU A 25 -5.16 22.85 -13.28
N GLY A 26 -4.96 23.20 -14.56
CA GLY A 26 -5.89 22.94 -15.67
C GLY A 26 -7.31 23.44 -15.38
N ASP A 27 -8.32 22.69 -15.86
CA ASP A 27 -9.75 23.01 -15.65
C ASP A 27 -10.29 22.56 -14.27
N SER A 28 -9.39 22.25 -13.32
CA SER A 28 -9.83 21.83 -11.99
C SER A 28 -10.58 22.96 -11.27
N ALA A 29 -11.44 22.59 -10.32
CA ALA A 29 -12.12 23.58 -9.47
C ALA A 29 -11.11 24.49 -8.73
N TYR A 30 -9.90 24.00 -8.49
CA TYR A 30 -8.82 24.75 -7.84
C TYR A 30 -8.33 25.94 -8.67
N ALA A 31 -8.36 25.88 -10.00
CA ALA A 31 -7.94 26.99 -10.86
C ALA A 31 -8.81 28.25 -10.69
N LYS A 32 -10.02 28.10 -10.14
CA LYS A 32 -10.93 29.22 -9.83
C LYS A 32 -10.75 29.78 -8.41
N ILE A 33 -10.06 29.04 -7.54
CA ILE A 33 -9.94 29.34 -6.10
C ILE A 33 -8.52 29.80 -5.77
N LEU A 34 -7.52 29.16 -6.37
CA LEU A 34 -6.11 29.47 -6.17
C LEU A 34 -5.67 30.65 -7.01
N LYS A 35 -4.78 31.44 -6.45
CA LYS A 35 -4.04 32.51 -7.12
C LYS A 35 -2.58 32.11 -7.29
N GLU A 36 -1.91 32.77 -8.23
CA GLU A 36 -0.52 32.49 -8.58
C GLU A 36 0.44 32.65 -7.39
N ASP A 37 0.19 33.60 -6.49
CA ASP A 37 0.98 33.85 -5.28
C ASP A 37 0.84 32.78 -4.19
N GLN A 38 -0.13 31.87 -4.34
CA GLN A 38 -0.35 30.75 -3.42
C GLN A 38 0.40 29.48 -3.85
N LEU A 39 0.95 29.45 -5.06
CA LEU A 39 1.75 28.36 -5.58
C LEU A 39 3.17 28.35 -4.95
N PRO A 40 3.87 27.20 -4.94
CA PRO A 40 3.38 25.87 -5.34
C PRO A 40 2.43 25.24 -4.30
N VAL A 41 1.51 24.42 -4.80
CA VAL A 41 0.60 23.62 -3.98
C VAL A 41 0.66 22.15 -4.36
N VAL A 42 0.14 21.33 -3.47
CA VAL A 42 0.00 19.89 -3.65
C VAL A 42 -1.45 19.50 -3.37
N LEU A 43 -2.01 18.69 -4.26
CA LEU A 43 -3.42 18.29 -4.22
C LEU A 43 -3.54 16.91 -3.58
N ASP A 44 -4.44 16.78 -2.59
CA ASP A 44 -4.58 15.55 -1.80
C ASP A 44 -5.34 14.42 -2.51
N GLY A 45 -5.97 14.73 -3.65
CA GLY A 45 -6.80 13.81 -4.44
C GLY A 45 -8.23 13.63 -3.94
N ASN A 46 -8.60 14.25 -2.80
CA ASN A 46 -9.88 14.10 -2.10
C ASN A 46 -10.64 15.44 -1.98
N GLY A 47 -10.24 16.47 -2.71
CA GLY A 47 -10.91 17.79 -2.70
C GLY A 47 -10.15 18.86 -1.91
N GLY A 48 -9.01 18.52 -1.31
CA GLY A 48 -8.14 19.43 -0.59
C GLY A 48 -6.83 19.75 -1.32
N TYR A 49 -6.18 20.80 -0.84
CA TYR A 49 -4.84 21.19 -1.24
C TYR A 49 -4.10 21.78 -0.05
N TYR A 50 -2.77 21.76 -0.11
CA TYR A 50 -1.90 22.38 0.88
C TYR A 50 -0.74 23.09 0.18
N ARG A 51 -0.21 24.13 0.84
CA ARG A 51 0.96 24.85 0.34
C ARG A 51 2.17 23.93 0.45
N PHE A 52 2.91 23.81 -0.64
CA PHE A 52 4.09 22.96 -0.68
C PHE A 52 5.29 23.66 -0.04
N SER A 53 6.09 22.90 0.72
CA SER A 53 7.42 23.30 1.16
C SER A 53 8.43 22.17 0.98
N THR A 54 9.64 22.49 0.53
CA THR A 54 10.74 21.51 0.47
C THR A 54 11.22 21.07 1.86
N GLN A 55 10.77 21.76 2.91
CA GLN A 55 11.04 21.43 4.31
C GLN A 55 9.94 20.57 4.93
N ASP A 56 8.91 20.19 4.17
CA ASP A 56 7.82 19.36 4.67
C ASP A 56 8.38 18.01 5.16
N PRO A 57 7.99 17.56 6.38
CA PRO A 57 8.42 16.29 6.91
C PRO A 57 8.14 15.14 5.94
N GLY A 58 9.16 14.34 5.67
CA GLY A 58 9.05 13.20 4.77
C GLY A 58 9.11 13.55 3.29
N PHE A 59 9.13 14.83 2.89
CA PHE A 59 9.35 15.17 1.48
C PHE A 59 10.67 14.56 0.96
N SER A 60 10.60 13.95 -0.22
CA SER A 60 11.72 13.24 -0.83
C SER A 60 12.15 13.89 -2.14
N GLU A 61 11.23 14.05 -3.10
CA GLU A 61 11.55 14.57 -4.43
C GLU A 61 10.28 14.99 -5.19
N ILE A 62 10.48 15.74 -6.29
CA ILE A 62 9.45 15.94 -7.31
C ILE A 62 9.74 14.99 -8.47
N VAL A 63 8.73 14.25 -8.92
CA VAL A 63 8.82 13.37 -10.10
C VAL A 63 7.85 13.81 -11.18
N GLU A 64 8.21 13.54 -12.42
CA GLU A 64 7.40 13.84 -13.61
C GLU A 64 6.89 12.54 -14.25
N SER A 65 5.62 12.53 -14.63
CA SER A 65 4.98 11.33 -15.20
C SER A 65 3.76 11.71 -16.04
N GLU A 66 3.49 10.92 -17.08
CA GLU A 66 2.22 10.98 -17.83
C GLU A 66 1.12 10.13 -17.15
N SER A 67 1.52 9.14 -16.34
CA SER A 67 0.63 8.30 -15.52
C SER A 67 0.24 9.00 -14.22
N ASP A 68 -1.00 8.81 -13.77
CA ASP A 68 -1.48 9.21 -12.44
C ASP A 68 -0.89 8.35 -11.30
N ASP A 69 -0.23 7.24 -11.65
CA ASP A 69 0.56 6.41 -10.75
C ASP A 69 2.04 6.51 -11.15
N PRO A 70 2.77 7.51 -10.63
CA PRO A 70 4.17 7.76 -11.03
C PRO A 70 5.17 6.82 -10.34
N LEU A 71 4.77 6.16 -9.24
CA LEU A 71 5.64 5.29 -8.47
C LEU A 71 5.33 3.81 -8.74
N PRO A 72 6.36 2.95 -8.88
CA PRO A 72 6.15 1.51 -8.90
C PRO A 72 5.67 1.00 -7.54
N VAL A 73 4.90 -0.09 -7.53
CA VAL A 73 4.31 -0.69 -6.33
C VAL A 73 5.34 -0.96 -5.24
N GLU A 74 6.52 -1.47 -5.61
CA GLU A 74 7.62 -1.81 -4.69
C GLU A 74 8.19 -0.58 -3.97
N ARG A 75 8.01 0.61 -4.57
CA ARG A 75 8.38 1.87 -3.95
C ARG A 75 7.23 2.40 -3.11
N MET A 76 5.98 2.18 -3.52
CA MET A 76 4.81 2.59 -2.76
C MET A 76 4.63 1.79 -1.47
N PHE A 77 5.00 0.52 -1.49
CA PHE A 77 4.89 -0.44 -0.41
C PHE A 77 6.21 -1.21 -0.34
N PHE A 78 6.99 -1.00 0.72
CA PHE A 78 8.33 -1.58 0.80
C PHE A 78 8.29 -3.10 0.71
N LEU A 79 8.95 -3.60 -0.35
CA LEU A 79 9.09 -5.01 -0.64
C LEU A 79 10.08 -5.65 0.33
N ASN A 80 9.67 -6.73 0.99
CA ASN A 80 10.50 -7.54 1.88
C ASN A 80 11.22 -6.72 2.97
N ASP A 81 10.54 -5.69 3.48
CA ASP A 81 11.07 -4.84 4.54
C ASP A 81 11.39 -5.66 5.80
N PRO A 82 12.61 -5.59 6.35
CA PRO A 82 12.94 -6.23 7.64
C PRO A 82 12.04 -5.78 8.79
N ALA A 83 11.45 -4.58 8.71
CA ALA A 83 10.51 -4.05 9.68
C ALA A 83 9.04 -4.34 9.33
N PHE A 84 8.76 -5.27 8.41
CA PHE A 84 7.40 -5.64 8.00
C PHE A 84 6.53 -6.03 9.21
N LYS A 85 5.36 -5.41 9.30
CA LYS A 85 4.34 -5.73 10.31
C LYS A 85 3.01 -6.08 9.67
N LEU A 86 2.50 -5.20 8.81
CA LEU A 86 1.19 -5.33 8.19
C LEU A 86 1.34 -5.19 6.68
N GLY A 87 0.48 -5.86 5.92
CA GLY A 87 0.57 -5.81 4.47
C GLY A 87 -0.04 -6.99 3.75
N TRP A 88 0.50 -7.24 2.57
CA TRP A 88 0.12 -8.36 1.71
C TRP A 88 1.34 -9.23 1.43
N MET A 89 1.14 -10.55 1.38
CA MET A 89 2.18 -11.53 1.05
C MET A 89 1.79 -12.29 -0.22
N SER A 90 2.68 -12.32 -1.20
CA SER A 90 2.48 -13.08 -2.44
C SER A 90 2.56 -14.60 -2.19
N PRO A 91 2.11 -15.45 -3.13
CA PRO A 91 2.34 -16.90 -3.10
C PRO A 91 3.82 -17.29 -3.03
N ASP A 92 4.72 -16.41 -3.45
CA ASP A 92 6.16 -16.62 -3.41
C ASP A 92 6.82 -16.15 -2.09
N GLY A 93 6.03 -15.63 -1.15
CA GLY A 93 6.52 -15.13 0.13
C GLY A 93 7.01 -13.67 0.11
N ASP A 94 6.84 -12.96 -1.02
CA ASP A 94 7.18 -11.54 -1.08
C ASP A 94 6.19 -10.71 -0.28
N THR A 95 6.68 -9.88 0.64
CA THR A 95 5.84 -9.03 1.49
C THR A 95 5.83 -7.59 1.00
N TYR A 96 4.64 -6.97 0.96
CA TYR A 96 4.44 -5.58 0.60
C TYR A 96 3.87 -4.84 1.81
N SER A 97 4.70 -4.00 2.43
CA SER A 97 4.36 -3.29 3.68
C SER A 97 3.31 -2.22 3.46
N CYS A 98 2.27 -2.20 4.29
CA CYS A 98 1.36 -1.06 4.38
C CYS A 98 0.98 -0.76 5.83
N ASP A 99 0.55 0.47 6.09
CA ASP A 99 0.03 0.86 7.39
C ASP A 99 -1.38 0.27 7.63
N TYR A 100 -1.87 0.43 8.88
CA TYR A 100 -3.17 -0.06 9.33
C TYR A 100 -4.36 0.41 8.45
N THR A 101 -4.30 1.62 7.90
CA THR A 101 -5.34 2.19 7.03
C THR A 101 -5.09 1.94 5.53
N GLY A 102 -3.88 1.52 5.17
CA GLY A 102 -3.39 1.39 3.80
C GLY A 102 -3.70 0.06 3.12
N HIS A 103 -4.34 -0.89 3.80
CA HIS A 103 -4.58 -2.24 3.27
C HIS A 103 -5.34 -2.27 1.93
N ALA A 104 -6.44 -1.52 1.83
CA ALA A 104 -7.26 -1.46 0.62
C ALA A 104 -6.49 -0.82 -0.54
N LYS A 105 -5.80 0.30 -0.27
CA LYS A 105 -4.97 0.97 -1.27
C LYS A 105 -3.81 0.10 -1.75
N CYS A 106 -3.16 -0.64 -0.84
CA CYS A 106 -2.13 -1.61 -1.19
C CYS A 106 -2.69 -2.70 -2.10
N ALA A 107 -3.86 -3.25 -1.76
CA ALA A 107 -4.54 -4.26 -2.56
C ALA A 107 -4.88 -3.75 -3.98
N GLU A 108 -5.40 -2.53 -4.09
CA GLU A 108 -5.69 -1.88 -5.37
C GLU A 108 -4.46 -1.77 -6.26
N LYS A 109 -3.34 -1.31 -5.71
CA LYS A 109 -2.09 -1.12 -6.48
C LYS A 109 -1.46 -2.46 -6.86
N LEU A 110 -1.48 -3.45 -5.96
CA LEU A 110 -1.04 -4.81 -6.25
C LEU A 110 -1.91 -5.45 -7.33
N ALA A 111 -3.24 -5.37 -7.21
CA ALA A 111 -4.15 -5.92 -8.20
C ALA A 111 -3.99 -5.21 -9.55
N LYS A 112 -3.81 -3.89 -9.59
CA LYS A 112 -3.53 -3.16 -10.84
C LYS A 112 -2.27 -3.69 -11.54
N LYS A 113 -1.23 -4.05 -10.77
CA LYS A 113 0.03 -4.58 -11.31
C LYS A 113 -0.09 -6.04 -11.77
N PHE A 114 -0.61 -6.92 -10.92
CA PHE A 114 -0.58 -8.37 -11.14
C PHE A 114 -1.85 -8.92 -11.79
N PHE A 115 -2.98 -8.22 -11.63
CA PHE A 115 -4.30 -8.63 -12.10
C PHE A 115 -5.07 -7.44 -12.72
N PRO A 116 -4.54 -6.79 -13.77
CA PRO A 116 -5.05 -5.49 -14.26
C PRO A 116 -6.52 -5.47 -14.70
N GLN A 117 -7.13 -6.64 -14.95
CA GLN A 117 -8.54 -6.79 -15.32
C GLN A 117 -9.46 -7.04 -14.11
N ALA A 118 -8.93 -7.09 -12.89
CA ALA A 118 -9.69 -7.38 -11.69
C ALA A 118 -10.57 -6.19 -11.30
N GLN A 119 -11.88 -6.44 -11.17
CA GLN A 119 -12.82 -5.45 -10.64
C GLN A 119 -12.80 -5.36 -9.10
N PHE A 120 -12.41 -6.44 -8.42
CA PHE A 120 -12.40 -6.54 -6.96
C PHE A 120 -10.98 -6.90 -6.49
N PRO A 121 -10.14 -5.90 -6.17
CA PRO A 121 -8.72 -6.09 -5.89
C PRO A 121 -8.40 -7.13 -4.82
N GLU A 122 -8.95 -6.99 -3.61
CA GLU A 122 -8.70 -7.93 -2.51
C GLU A 122 -9.15 -9.36 -2.85
N ARG A 123 -10.28 -9.49 -3.54
CA ARG A 123 -10.79 -10.80 -3.95
C ARG A 123 -9.93 -11.43 -5.04
N ALA A 124 -9.38 -10.64 -5.96
CA ALA A 124 -8.46 -11.12 -6.97
C ALA A 124 -7.15 -11.62 -6.36
N LEU A 125 -6.56 -10.84 -5.44
CA LEU A 125 -5.38 -11.23 -4.67
C LEU A 125 -5.64 -12.52 -3.89
N GLY A 126 -6.73 -12.58 -3.12
CA GLY A 126 -7.09 -13.77 -2.34
C GLY A 126 -7.31 -15.01 -3.22
N ARG A 127 -7.98 -14.87 -4.38
CA ARG A 127 -8.15 -15.98 -5.34
C ARG A 127 -6.82 -16.46 -5.94
N ALA A 128 -5.85 -15.56 -6.05
CA ALA A 128 -4.50 -15.88 -6.50
C ALA A 128 -3.59 -16.40 -5.38
N GLY A 129 -4.12 -16.63 -4.17
CA GLY A 129 -3.36 -17.19 -3.05
C GLY A 129 -2.52 -16.18 -2.28
N TRP A 130 -2.78 -14.88 -2.45
CA TRP A 130 -2.13 -13.86 -1.61
C TRP A 130 -2.72 -13.88 -0.20
N LEU A 131 -1.85 -13.68 0.79
CA LEU A 131 -2.24 -13.52 2.19
C LEU A 131 -2.36 -12.05 2.54
N LYS A 132 -3.33 -11.73 3.40
CA LYS A 132 -3.49 -10.41 4.01
C LYS A 132 -3.06 -10.50 5.47
N ILE A 133 -2.10 -9.68 5.88
CA ILE A 133 -1.59 -9.63 7.25
C ILE A 133 -2.05 -8.31 7.85
N ILE A 134 -2.96 -8.38 8.82
CA ILE A 134 -3.63 -7.22 9.42
C ILE A 134 -3.39 -7.17 10.93
N ASP A 135 -3.72 -6.04 11.54
CA ASP A 135 -3.79 -5.94 12.98
C ASP A 135 -5.07 -6.68 13.46
N SER A 136 -4.97 -7.46 14.53
CA SER A 136 -6.07 -8.19 15.15
C SER A 136 -7.01 -7.30 15.97
N TRP A 137 -6.86 -5.97 15.92
CA TRP A 137 -7.71 -5.01 16.62
C TRP A 137 -9.20 -5.30 16.36
N ASN A 138 -9.93 -5.68 17.41
CA ASN A 138 -11.37 -5.94 17.41
C ASN A 138 -12.19 -4.89 18.17
N GLY A 139 -11.57 -3.81 18.65
CA GLY A 139 -12.24 -2.74 19.39
C GLY A 139 -12.25 -2.90 20.91
N THR A 140 -11.82 -4.05 21.44
CA THR A 140 -11.96 -4.39 22.87
C THR A 140 -10.65 -4.82 23.51
N GLU A 141 -9.72 -5.39 22.76
CA GLU A 141 -8.43 -5.87 23.28
C GLU A 141 -7.39 -4.77 23.44
N ARG A 142 -6.65 -4.80 24.56
CA ARG A 142 -5.53 -3.87 24.85
C ARG A 142 -4.21 -4.30 24.21
N GLN A 143 -4.14 -5.54 23.74
CA GLN A 143 -2.95 -6.11 23.10
C GLN A 143 -3.33 -6.54 21.70
N HIS A 144 -2.63 -5.97 20.73
CA HIS A 144 -2.82 -6.22 19.32
C HIS A 144 -1.81 -7.26 18.86
N ARG A 145 -2.29 -8.25 18.13
CA ARG A 145 -1.43 -9.22 17.42
C ARG A 145 -1.61 -9.00 15.92
N GLN A 146 -0.76 -9.61 15.13
CA GLN A 146 -1.02 -9.72 13.70
C GLN A 146 -1.97 -10.89 13.47
N PHE A 147 -2.88 -10.76 12.51
CA PHE A 147 -3.77 -11.81 12.04
C PHE A 147 -3.49 -12.09 10.57
N VAL A 148 -3.36 -13.37 10.20
CA VAL A 148 -3.07 -13.79 8.83
C VAL A 148 -4.32 -14.36 8.17
N TYR A 149 -4.80 -13.67 7.15
CA TYR A 149 -5.99 -14.06 6.39
C TYR A 149 -5.63 -14.64 5.02
N SER A 150 -6.18 -15.83 4.72
CA SER A 150 -6.19 -16.43 3.39
C SER A 150 -7.63 -16.64 2.94
N LEU A 151 -7.97 -16.22 1.71
CA LEU A 151 -9.32 -16.44 1.16
C LEU A 151 -9.62 -17.93 0.96
N SER A 152 -8.60 -18.74 0.65
CA SER A 152 -8.75 -20.18 0.42
C SER A 152 -8.55 -21.02 1.69
N GLY A 153 -8.11 -20.39 2.79
CA GLY A 153 -7.64 -21.11 3.98
C GLY A 153 -6.35 -21.90 3.75
N ARG A 154 -5.64 -21.63 2.65
CA ARG A 154 -4.41 -22.34 2.28
C ARG A 154 -3.24 -21.38 2.12
N LEU A 155 -2.03 -21.92 2.22
CA LEU A 155 -0.78 -21.22 1.97
C LEU A 155 0.22 -22.12 1.23
N THR A 156 1.22 -21.50 0.60
CA THR A 156 2.36 -22.19 -0.04
C THR A 156 3.47 -22.46 0.97
N GLN A 157 4.38 -23.39 0.68
CA GLN A 157 5.56 -23.62 1.52
C GLN A 157 6.39 -22.34 1.73
N LYS A 158 6.61 -21.55 0.67
CA LYS A 158 7.33 -20.27 0.76
C LYS A 158 6.65 -19.28 1.71
N GLN A 159 5.32 -19.24 1.70
CA GLN A 159 4.55 -18.42 2.65
C GLN A 159 4.69 -18.95 4.08
N ALA A 160 4.68 -20.27 4.29
CA ALA A 160 4.88 -20.88 5.60
C ALA A 160 6.24 -20.49 6.18
N ASP A 161 7.30 -20.67 5.40
CA ASP A 161 8.68 -20.34 5.77
C ASP A 161 8.79 -18.84 6.09
N LYS A 162 8.20 -17.98 5.26
CA LYS A 162 8.21 -16.54 5.49
C LYS A 162 7.45 -16.15 6.76
N LEU A 163 6.31 -16.78 7.05
CA LEU A 163 5.54 -16.53 8.27
C LEU A 163 6.30 -16.99 9.52
N PHE A 164 7.12 -18.05 9.41
CA PHE A 164 8.03 -18.45 10.47
C PHE A 164 9.10 -17.38 10.73
N ASP A 165 9.75 -16.87 9.68
CA ASP A 165 10.76 -15.80 9.78
C ASP A 165 10.19 -14.51 10.39
N LEU A 166 8.92 -14.21 10.10
CA LEU A 166 8.20 -13.05 10.66
C LEU A 166 7.74 -13.27 12.11
N GLY A 167 7.96 -14.45 12.69
CA GLY A 167 7.52 -14.78 14.04
C GLY A 167 6.01 -15.02 14.18
N LEU A 168 5.30 -15.22 13.06
CA LEU A 168 3.84 -15.40 13.02
C LEU A 168 3.42 -16.87 13.11
N TYR A 169 4.37 -17.80 13.16
CA TYR A 169 4.08 -19.24 13.30
C TYR A 169 3.33 -19.60 14.60
N GLY A 170 3.44 -18.77 15.63
CA GLY A 170 2.72 -18.96 16.90
C GLY A 170 1.21 -18.72 16.81
N ASN A 171 0.73 -18.13 15.71
CA ASN A 171 -0.68 -17.84 15.52
C ASN A 171 -1.48 -19.11 15.19
N GLU A 172 -2.60 -19.31 15.88
CA GLU A 172 -3.44 -20.51 15.71
C GLU A 172 -3.99 -20.64 14.28
N GLU A 173 -4.35 -19.52 13.64
CA GLU A 173 -4.83 -19.53 12.26
C GLU A 173 -3.74 -19.92 11.27
N VAL A 174 -2.49 -19.50 11.52
CA VAL A 174 -1.34 -19.87 10.69
C VAL A 174 -1.08 -21.37 10.81
N GLN A 175 -1.06 -21.90 12.04
CA GLN A 175 -0.87 -23.33 12.27
C GLN A 175 -1.99 -24.18 11.66
N ALA A 176 -3.24 -23.70 11.72
CA ALA A 176 -4.37 -24.37 11.07
C ALA A 176 -4.19 -24.41 9.55
N MET A 177 -3.88 -23.27 8.92
CA MET A 177 -3.66 -23.21 7.48
C MET A 177 -2.47 -24.07 7.03
N ILE A 178 -1.40 -24.16 7.83
CA ILE A 178 -0.26 -25.05 7.55
C ILE A 178 -0.73 -26.50 7.51
N ARG A 179 -1.40 -26.99 8.56
CA ARG A 179 -1.91 -28.38 8.62
C ARG A 179 -2.85 -28.72 7.46
N ASP A 180 -3.72 -27.78 7.09
CA ASP A 180 -4.69 -27.98 6.00
C ASP A 180 -4.05 -27.96 4.61
N SER A 181 -2.80 -27.49 4.53
CA SER A 181 -2.07 -27.32 3.28
C SER A 181 -0.92 -28.32 3.11
N GLU A 182 -0.33 -28.85 4.20
CA GLU A 182 0.76 -29.83 4.22
C GLU A 182 0.50 -31.08 3.35
N TYR A 183 -0.77 -31.48 3.18
CA TYR A 183 -1.13 -32.60 2.29
C TYR A 183 -0.94 -32.32 0.80
N MET A 184 -0.70 -31.07 0.41
CA MET A 184 -0.61 -30.61 -0.97
C MET A 184 0.80 -30.12 -1.34
N TRP A 185 1.78 -30.24 -0.44
CA TRP A 185 3.15 -29.75 -0.57
C TRP A 185 4.13 -30.90 -0.75
#